data_AF-A0AA96WHH4-F1
#
_entry.id   AF-A0AA96WHH4-F1
#
_cell.length_a   1.000
_cell.length_b   1.000
_cell.length_c   1.000
_cell.angle_alpha   90.00
_cell.angle_beta   90.00
_cell.angle_gamma   90.00
#
_symmetry.space_group_name_H-M   'P 1'
#
loop_
_entity.id
_entity.type
_entity.pdbx_description
1 polymer ?
#
loop_
_entity_poly.entity_id
_entity_poly.type
_entity_poly.pdbx_seq_one_letter_code
_entity_poly.pdbx_strand_id
1 'polypeptide(L)'
;MSTNSFQGALQFDDLLYPYTHPLESETTYYYDDILLTGAKAGQQVTLTLESQQFRPELELRRADNLSRILQFQTGQEAAQLTFTMKPGVDYVLRVTSENPQAIGAYTLKTTAGTFNPVPQYQAETLSQQGRHSWQPYRLGQPITLTYSFMEKLPSYYKPNRKGQWDDTTSVFKPMTPAQRDAVRLALQAWEKVSGITFKAVPDDNSVQFRFGTAKEPGLSGWAYYPDAGPLRRGDTWLNHADRSNRNPLPGSYGFSTVLHEVGHALGLSHPFDEDATLPLAKQTVQYTVMAYDKHPNLPVDYQPHTPMLYDIPAIQQLYGKNHKTGQGDTVYQWRANKPFIETIYDTGGIDTVNARNQQQNTWINLKPGQFSSIGQFHAQPIYENVAIAFGVIIEHAIGGAGNDILSGNQTNNKLIGAWGADILIGLGGNDRLTGGIGADIFVFQSTKDGIDTITDFARGQDRLNVSRLLKSVGYVGADPFLDGVLTATISQGNTVVSFDRDGFRGVADAVPFAILENFTNLQKLSHA
;
A
#
# COMPACT_ATOMS: atom_id res chain seq x y z
N MET A 1 -18.64 -14.45 -28.73
CA MET A 1 -18.62 -13.77 -27.42
C MET A 1 -17.26 -13.13 -27.28
N SER A 2 -17.18 -11.84 -26.95
CA SER A 2 -15.90 -11.19 -26.69
C SER A 2 -15.29 -11.79 -25.43
N THR A 3 -14.17 -12.49 -25.55
CA THR A 3 -13.41 -12.98 -24.39
C THR A 3 -12.53 -11.85 -23.89
N ASN A 4 -12.80 -11.39 -22.66
CA ASN A 4 -11.92 -10.45 -21.98
C ASN A 4 -10.81 -11.23 -21.27
N SER A 5 -9.58 -10.71 -21.29
CA SER A 5 -8.42 -11.37 -20.71
C SER A 5 -7.61 -10.42 -19.82
N PHE A 6 -7.08 -10.95 -18.73
CA PHE A 6 -6.16 -10.28 -17.81
C PHE A 6 -4.87 -11.07 -17.72
N GLN A 7 -3.74 -10.37 -17.76
CA GLN A 7 -2.42 -10.94 -17.53
C GLN A 7 -1.98 -10.54 -16.13
N GLY A 8 -1.66 -11.53 -15.32
CA GLY A 8 -1.12 -11.32 -13.98
C GLY A 8 0.05 -12.25 -13.73
N ALA A 9 0.57 -12.22 -12.52
CA ALA A 9 1.55 -13.19 -12.09
C ALA A 9 1.34 -13.44 -10.60
N LEU A 10 1.20 -14.71 -10.22
CA LEU A 10 1.40 -15.12 -8.83
C LEU A 10 2.85 -14.83 -8.53
N GLN A 11 3.08 -13.64 -8.05
CA GLN A 11 4.37 -13.28 -7.55
C GLN A 11 4.35 -13.63 -6.09
N PHE A 12 5.47 -14.14 -5.66
CA PHE A 12 5.76 -14.05 -4.26
C PHE A 12 5.71 -12.56 -3.90
N ASP A 13 4.90 -12.15 -2.91
CA ASP A 13 5.18 -10.91 -2.22
C ASP A 13 6.44 -11.11 -1.34
N ASP A 14 7.58 -11.11 -2.03
CA ASP A 14 8.76 -11.89 -1.63
C ASP A 14 9.67 -11.32 -0.59
N LEU A 15 9.12 -10.54 0.32
CA LEU A 15 9.97 -9.68 1.09
C LEU A 15 10.39 -10.24 2.44
N LEU A 16 9.88 -11.42 2.86
CA LEU A 16 10.13 -11.87 4.24
C LEU A 16 10.23 -13.36 4.54
N TYR A 17 9.79 -14.28 3.70
CA TYR A 17 9.34 -15.56 4.28
C TYR A 17 10.40 -16.51 4.90
N PRO A 18 11.71 -16.47 4.60
CA PRO A 18 12.67 -17.24 5.41
C PRO A 18 13.01 -16.55 6.74
N TYR A 19 12.61 -15.29 6.92
CA TYR A 19 13.01 -14.42 8.03
C TYR A 19 11.74 -13.82 8.66
N THR A 20 11.10 -14.65 9.48
CA THR A 20 9.82 -14.45 10.18
C THR A 20 9.34 -13.00 10.28
N HIS A 21 8.26 -12.67 9.54
CA HIS A 21 7.30 -11.69 10.02
C HIS A 21 6.76 -12.18 11.37
N PRO A 22 6.73 -11.36 12.46
CA PRO A 22 6.34 -11.84 13.79
C PRO A 22 4.89 -12.29 13.95
N LEU A 23 4.06 -12.17 12.91
CA LEU A 23 2.61 -12.41 12.98
C LEU A 23 2.12 -13.71 12.33
N GLU A 24 2.97 -14.53 11.70
CA GLU A 24 2.47 -15.76 11.06
C GLU A 24 3.32 -17.01 11.32
N SER A 25 2.67 -18.01 11.90
CA SER A 25 3.04 -19.43 11.84
C SER A 25 2.01 -20.17 10.96
N GLU A 26 2.49 -20.99 10.02
CA GLU A 26 1.76 -21.97 9.18
C GLU A 26 1.43 -21.57 7.72
N THR A 27 1.82 -22.45 6.79
CA THR A 27 1.46 -22.59 5.35
C THR A 27 0.74 -21.41 4.68
N THR A 28 1.51 -20.47 4.12
CA THR A 28 0.98 -19.38 3.28
C THR A 28 0.67 -19.87 1.85
N TYR A 29 -0.52 -19.51 1.36
CA TYR A 29 -0.97 -19.71 -0.03
C TYR A 29 -0.74 -18.40 -0.81
N TYR A 30 -0.02 -18.42 -1.93
CA TYR A 30 0.09 -17.24 -2.80
C TYR A 30 -1.19 -17.03 -3.60
N TYR A 31 -1.70 -15.81 -3.62
CA TYR A 31 -2.86 -15.51 -4.43
C TYR A 31 -2.92 -14.06 -4.93
N ASP A 32 -3.52 -13.89 -6.12
CA ASP A 32 -3.99 -12.61 -6.62
C ASP A 32 -5.52 -12.57 -6.51
N ASP A 33 -6.05 -11.51 -5.91
CA ASP A 33 -7.48 -11.22 -5.95
C ASP A 33 -7.77 -10.25 -7.09
N ILE A 34 -8.70 -10.63 -7.97
CA ILE A 34 -9.13 -9.86 -9.14
C ILE A 34 -10.64 -9.72 -9.09
N LEU A 35 -11.17 -8.51 -9.22
CA LEU A 35 -12.62 -8.35 -9.25
C LEU A 35 -13.17 -8.62 -10.65
N LEU A 36 -14.26 -9.39 -10.72
CA LEU A 36 -15.07 -9.56 -11.92
C LEU A 36 -16.26 -8.60 -11.90
N THR A 37 -16.32 -7.68 -12.86
CA THR A 37 -17.39 -6.67 -12.99
C THR A 37 -18.10 -6.76 -14.33
N GLY A 38 -19.24 -6.08 -14.50
CA GLY A 38 -19.90 -5.90 -15.80
C GLY A 38 -20.67 -7.11 -16.36
N ALA A 39 -20.70 -8.24 -15.64
CA ALA A 39 -21.59 -9.36 -15.96
C ALA A 39 -22.98 -9.16 -15.31
N LYS A 40 -24.05 -9.49 -16.03
CA LYS A 40 -25.43 -9.23 -15.56
C LYS A 40 -25.95 -10.33 -14.64
N ALA A 41 -26.80 -9.99 -13.68
CA ALA A 41 -27.49 -10.99 -12.86
C ALA A 41 -28.26 -12.00 -13.74
N GLY A 42 -28.15 -13.29 -13.41
CA GLY A 42 -28.69 -14.40 -14.19
C GLY A 42 -27.85 -14.80 -15.41
N GLN A 43 -26.78 -14.07 -15.75
CA GLN A 43 -25.87 -14.43 -16.83
C GLN A 43 -24.93 -15.56 -16.40
N GLN A 44 -24.72 -16.54 -17.28
CA GLN A 44 -23.70 -17.56 -17.11
C GLN A 44 -22.34 -16.98 -17.47
N VAL A 45 -21.36 -17.14 -16.58
CA VAL A 45 -19.98 -16.71 -16.74
C VAL A 45 -19.07 -17.93 -16.66
N THR A 46 -18.15 -18.04 -17.61
CA THR A 46 -17.09 -19.04 -17.61
C THR A 46 -15.76 -18.32 -17.48
N LEU A 47 -15.01 -18.71 -16.46
CA LEU A 47 -13.66 -18.23 -16.16
C LEU A 47 -12.66 -19.31 -16.52
N THR A 48 -11.55 -18.92 -17.14
CA THR A 48 -10.44 -19.81 -17.45
C THR A 48 -9.15 -19.16 -16.97
N LEU A 49 -8.45 -19.82 -16.05
CA LEU A 49 -7.14 -19.45 -15.55
C LEU A 49 -6.10 -20.39 -16.17
N GLU A 50 -5.12 -19.85 -16.87
CA GLU A 50 -4.06 -20.60 -17.54
C GLU A 50 -2.69 -20.22 -16.97
N SER A 51 -1.86 -21.21 -16.67
CA SER A 51 -0.46 -20.98 -16.29
C SER A 51 0.42 -22.14 -16.76
N GLN A 52 1.55 -21.80 -17.38
CA GLN A 52 2.60 -22.75 -17.73
C GLN A 52 3.63 -22.91 -16.60
N GLN A 53 3.58 -22.06 -15.58
CA GLN A 53 4.61 -21.95 -14.55
C GLN A 53 4.18 -22.56 -13.21
N PHE A 54 2.88 -22.74 -12.99
CA PHE A 54 2.33 -23.40 -11.81
C PHE A 54 1.03 -24.14 -12.15
N ARG A 55 0.58 -25.03 -11.27
CA ARG A 55 -0.72 -25.70 -11.41
C ARG A 55 -1.83 -24.77 -10.94
N PRO A 56 -2.65 -24.20 -11.83
CA PRO A 56 -3.58 -23.16 -11.45
C PRO A 56 -4.71 -23.69 -10.57
N GLU A 57 -5.03 -22.91 -9.55
CA GLU A 57 -6.24 -23.05 -8.76
C GLU A 57 -7.00 -21.72 -8.82
N LEU A 58 -8.31 -21.80 -9.05
CA LEU A 58 -9.17 -20.63 -9.12
C LEU A 58 -10.29 -20.77 -8.10
N GLU A 59 -10.40 -19.79 -7.21
CA GLU A 59 -11.52 -19.67 -6.30
C GLU A 59 -12.42 -18.50 -6.69
N LEU A 60 -13.72 -18.73 -6.61
CA LEU A 60 -14.74 -17.69 -6.71
C LEU A 60 -15.19 -17.35 -5.30
N ARG A 61 -15.01 -16.10 -4.91
CA ARG A 61 -15.35 -15.58 -3.59
C ARG A 61 -16.36 -14.45 -3.71
N ARG A 62 -17.13 -14.20 -2.66
CA ARG A 62 -17.94 -12.97 -2.59
C ARG A 62 -17.01 -11.78 -2.37
N ALA A 63 -17.24 -10.65 -3.03
CA ALA A 63 -16.41 -9.48 -2.87
C ALA A 63 -16.54 -8.80 -1.48
N ASP A 64 -17.73 -8.89 -0.88
CA ASP A 64 -18.06 -8.23 0.38
C ASP A 64 -17.33 -8.80 1.62
N ASN A 65 -17.18 -10.12 1.69
CA ASN A 65 -16.61 -10.81 2.85
C ASN A 65 -15.56 -11.87 2.50
N LEU A 66 -15.20 -12.00 1.22
CA LEU A 66 -14.24 -12.98 0.70
C LEU A 66 -14.58 -14.44 1.02
N SER A 67 -15.82 -14.75 1.44
CA SER A 67 -16.24 -16.13 1.66
C SER A 67 -16.20 -16.90 0.34
N ARG A 68 -15.65 -18.12 0.41
CA ARG A 68 -15.49 -18.97 -0.76
C ARG A 68 -16.83 -19.53 -1.21
N ILE A 69 -17.16 -19.30 -2.46
CA ILE A 69 -18.38 -19.80 -3.12
C ILE A 69 -18.06 -21.11 -3.84
N LEU A 70 -17.02 -21.10 -4.68
CA LEU A 70 -16.57 -22.25 -5.47
C LEU A 70 -15.04 -22.27 -5.52
N GLN A 71 -14.47 -23.47 -5.68
CA GLN A 71 -13.04 -23.72 -5.86
C GLN A 71 -12.90 -24.73 -6.98
N PHE A 72 -12.01 -24.48 -7.93
CA PHE A 72 -11.67 -25.41 -8.98
C PHE A 72 -10.16 -25.60 -9.05
N GLN A 73 -9.77 -26.87 -9.11
CA GLN A 73 -8.39 -27.35 -9.24
C GLN A 73 -8.28 -28.18 -10.51
N THR A 74 -7.12 -28.15 -11.17
CA THR A 74 -6.89 -28.92 -12.39
C THR A 74 -5.49 -29.48 -12.44
N GLY A 75 -5.37 -30.74 -12.87
CA GLY A 75 -4.08 -31.42 -13.00
C GLY A 75 -3.27 -31.08 -14.26
N GLN A 76 -3.77 -30.23 -15.18
CA GLN A 76 -3.17 -29.96 -16.50
C GLN A 76 -3.43 -28.50 -16.93
N GLU A 77 -2.46 -27.61 -16.68
CA GLU A 77 -2.24 -26.26 -17.28
C GLU A 77 -3.33 -25.17 -17.21
N ALA A 78 -4.61 -25.50 -16.99
CA ALA A 78 -5.70 -24.52 -16.97
C ALA A 78 -6.86 -24.93 -16.04
N ALA A 79 -7.24 -24.02 -15.12
CA ALA A 79 -8.42 -24.16 -14.27
C ALA A 79 -9.62 -23.44 -14.89
N GLN A 80 -10.78 -24.12 -14.96
CA GLN A 80 -12.00 -23.55 -15.52
C GLN A 80 -13.15 -23.63 -14.52
N LEU A 81 -13.85 -22.50 -14.34
CA LEU A 81 -15.02 -22.40 -13.48
C LEU A 81 -16.18 -21.79 -14.25
N THR A 82 -17.36 -22.43 -14.19
CA THR A 82 -18.59 -21.84 -14.76
C THR A 82 -19.63 -21.66 -13.65
N PHE A 83 -20.23 -20.48 -13.58
CA PHE A 83 -21.27 -20.15 -12.61
C PHE A 83 -22.28 -19.15 -13.17
N THR A 84 -23.40 -18.97 -12.47
CA THR A 84 -24.42 -17.98 -12.81
C THR A 84 -24.33 -16.81 -11.83
N MET A 85 -24.27 -15.58 -12.37
CA MET A 85 -24.25 -14.35 -11.58
C MET A 85 -25.51 -14.25 -10.72
N LYS A 86 -25.35 -14.10 -9.40
CA LYS A 86 -26.47 -13.85 -8.49
C LYS A 86 -26.77 -12.35 -8.44
N PRO A 87 -28.05 -11.94 -8.34
CA PRO A 87 -28.40 -10.54 -8.10
C PRO A 87 -27.77 -10.02 -6.79
N GLY A 88 -27.17 -8.82 -6.84
CA GLY A 88 -26.62 -8.15 -5.66
C GLY A 88 -25.39 -8.81 -5.04
N VAL A 89 -24.66 -9.63 -5.80
CA VAL A 89 -23.41 -10.27 -5.35
C VAL A 89 -22.31 -9.92 -6.34
N ASP A 90 -21.28 -9.23 -5.84
CA ASP A 90 -20.03 -9.04 -6.57
C ASP A 90 -19.06 -10.17 -6.27
N TYR A 91 -18.18 -10.46 -7.23
CA TYR A 91 -17.32 -11.63 -7.22
C TYR A 91 -15.85 -11.26 -7.32
N VAL A 92 -15.08 -11.71 -6.33
CA VAL A 92 -13.61 -11.70 -6.37
C VAL A 92 -13.13 -13.06 -6.84
N LEU A 93 -12.20 -13.03 -7.79
CA LEU A 93 -11.52 -14.19 -8.34
C LEU A 93 -10.17 -14.27 -7.66
N ARG A 94 -10.00 -15.31 -6.85
CA ARG A 94 -8.71 -15.61 -6.25
C ARG A 94 -7.97 -16.58 -7.15
N VAL A 95 -6.94 -16.08 -7.81
CA VAL A 95 -5.98 -16.89 -8.55
C VAL A 95 -4.96 -17.41 -7.55
N THR A 96 -4.73 -18.71 -7.48
CA THR A 96 -3.73 -19.36 -6.61
C THR A 96 -3.21 -20.63 -7.30
N SER A 97 -2.53 -21.51 -6.57
CA SER A 97 -2.00 -22.77 -7.11
C SER A 97 -2.25 -23.96 -6.17
N GLU A 98 -2.43 -25.15 -6.77
CA GLU A 98 -2.51 -26.43 -6.03
C GLU A 98 -1.30 -26.64 -5.13
N ASN A 99 -0.13 -26.15 -5.55
CA ASN A 99 1.03 -26.02 -4.67
C ASN A 99 0.96 -24.62 -4.05
N PRO A 100 0.69 -24.48 -2.74
CA PRO A 100 0.51 -23.19 -2.08
C PRO A 100 1.71 -22.24 -2.25
N GLN A 101 2.87 -22.78 -2.59
CA GLN A 101 4.12 -22.05 -2.77
C GLN A 101 4.49 -21.76 -4.23
N ALA A 102 3.64 -22.09 -5.21
CA ALA A 102 3.97 -21.89 -6.61
C ALA A 102 3.73 -20.44 -7.06
N ILE A 103 4.63 -19.96 -7.92
CA ILE A 103 4.66 -18.60 -8.45
C ILE A 103 4.81 -18.64 -9.96
N GLY A 104 4.41 -17.59 -10.65
CA GLY A 104 4.58 -17.45 -12.08
C GLY A 104 3.50 -16.59 -12.74
N ALA A 105 3.72 -16.26 -14.01
CA ALA A 105 2.74 -15.58 -14.85
C ALA A 105 1.50 -16.45 -15.08
N TYR A 106 0.35 -15.81 -15.18
CA TYR A 106 -0.90 -16.45 -15.55
C TYR A 106 -1.74 -15.56 -16.45
N THR A 107 -2.63 -16.18 -17.19
CA THR A 107 -3.67 -15.52 -17.98
C THR A 107 -5.03 -15.91 -17.43
N LEU A 108 -5.83 -14.92 -17.07
CA LEU A 108 -7.23 -15.11 -16.70
C LEU A 108 -8.13 -14.65 -17.86
N LYS A 109 -9.14 -15.45 -18.22
CA LYS A 109 -10.09 -15.18 -19.31
C LYS A 109 -11.52 -15.32 -18.79
N THR A 110 -12.43 -14.51 -19.31
CA THR A 110 -13.87 -14.62 -19.02
C THR A 110 -14.71 -14.55 -20.30
N THR A 111 -15.82 -15.28 -20.33
CA THR A 111 -16.84 -15.19 -21.39
C THR A 111 -17.76 -13.97 -21.24
N ALA A 112 -17.79 -13.34 -20.07
CA ALA A 112 -18.60 -12.15 -19.78
C ALA A 112 -18.05 -11.35 -18.60
N GLY A 113 -18.24 -10.03 -18.62
CA GLY A 113 -17.66 -9.12 -17.64
C GLY A 113 -16.21 -8.75 -17.92
N THR A 114 -15.62 -7.92 -17.06
CA THR A 114 -14.25 -7.38 -17.16
C THR A 114 -13.49 -7.64 -15.88
N PHE A 115 -12.18 -7.86 -16.01
CA PHE A 115 -11.28 -8.01 -14.88
C PHE A 115 -10.70 -6.66 -14.49
N ASN A 116 -10.90 -6.29 -13.23
CA ASN A 116 -10.27 -5.12 -12.66
C ASN A 116 -9.29 -5.59 -11.59
N PRO A 117 -7.97 -5.35 -11.76
CA PRO A 117 -7.05 -5.56 -10.66
C PRO A 117 -7.51 -4.70 -9.48
N VAL A 118 -7.39 -5.26 -8.28
CA VAL A 118 -8.00 -4.72 -7.06
C VAL A 118 -7.58 -3.28 -6.66
N PRO A 119 -6.48 -2.63 -7.14
CA PRO A 119 -6.22 -1.23 -6.82
C PRO A 119 -7.29 -0.24 -7.32
N GLN A 120 -7.86 -0.49 -8.50
CA GLN A 120 -8.79 0.48 -9.13
C GLN A 120 -10.21 0.38 -8.54
N TYR A 121 -10.64 -0.82 -8.15
CA TYR A 121 -11.96 -1.00 -7.53
C TYR A 121 -12.02 -0.40 -6.11
N GLN A 122 -10.93 -0.45 -5.36
CA GLN A 122 -10.89 0.10 -4.00
C GLN A 122 -11.02 1.62 -3.98
N ALA A 123 -10.43 2.30 -4.97
CA ALA A 123 -10.58 3.74 -5.17
C ALA A 123 -12.01 4.12 -5.58
N GLU A 124 -12.59 3.37 -6.52
CA GLU A 124 -13.99 3.53 -6.96
C GLU A 124 -14.99 3.30 -5.82
N THR A 125 -14.65 2.42 -4.88
CA THR A 125 -15.46 2.13 -3.69
C THR A 125 -15.58 3.38 -2.83
N LEU A 126 -14.45 3.93 -2.35
CA LEU A 126 -14.48 5.10 -1.47
C LEU A 126 -15.00 6.35 -2.18
N SER A 127 -14.73 6.51 -3.48
CA SER A 127 -15.16 7.68 -4.25
C SER A 127 -16.61 7.59 -4.74
N GLN A 128 -17.26 6.43 -4.59
CA GLN A 128 -18.60 6.13 -5.13
C GLN A 128 -18.72 6.50 -6.62
N GLN A 129 -17.67 6.23 -7.40
CA GLN A 129 -17.57 6.62 -8.81
C GLN A 129 -17.80 8.12 -9.07
N GLY A 130 -17.48 8.97 -8.09
CA GLY A 130 -17.68 10.42 -8.17
C GLY A 130 -19.09 10.90 -7.94
N ARG A 131 -19.99 10.06 -7.40
CA ARG A 131 -21.37 10.42 -7.03
C ARG A 131 -21.42 11.71 -6.21
N HIS A 132 -20.54 11.82 -5.21
CA HIS A 132 -20.47 12.95 -4.29
C HIS A 132 -19.39 13.97 -4.70
N SER A 133 -18.90 13.99 -5.94
CA SER A 133 -17.81 14.90 -6.32
C SER A 133 -18.27 16.38 -6.40
N TRP A 134 -17.37 17.31 -6.14
CA TRP A 134 -17.54 18.73 -6.48
C TRP A 134 -17.61 18.99 -8.00
N GLN A 135 -17.18 18.04 -8.82
CA GLN A 135 -17.15 18.13 -10.28
C GLN A 135 -17.49 16.78 -10.95
N PRO A 136 -18.73 16.28 -10.78
CA PRO A 136 -19.10 14.91 -11.16
C PRO A 136 -18.97 14.61 -12.66
N TYR A 137 -18.89 15.64 -13.51
CA TYR A 137 -18.69 15.51 -14.96
C TYR A 137 -17.24 15.74 -15.42
N ARG A 138 -16.31 15.95 -14.49
CA ARG A 138 -14.88 16.24 -14.74
C ARG A 138 -13.99 15.55 -13.72
N LEU A 139 -14.28 14.28 -13.41
CA LEU A 139 -13.45 13.47 -12.54
C LEU A 139 -12.00 13.44 -13.03
N GLY A 140 -11.06 13.43 -12.07
CA GLY A 140 -9.63 13.40 -12.35
C GLY A 140 -9.02 14.75 -12.75
N GLN A 141 -9.82 15.83 -12.84
CA GLN A 141 -9.31 17.17 -13.15
C GLN A 141 -8.96 17.95 -11.87
N PRO A 142 -7.93 18.81 -11.87
CA PRO A 142 -7.64 19.64 -10.71
C PRO A 142 -8.76 20.65 -10.43
N ILE A 143 -8.95 21.02 -9.16
CA ILE A 143 -9.98 21.95 -8.71
C ILE A 143 -9.45 22.92 -7.63
N THR A 144 -9.97 24.15 -7.62
CA THR A 144 -9.76 25.08 -6.50
C THR A 144 -11.03 25.17 -5.65
N LEU A 145 -10.90 24.93 -4.34
CA LEU A 145 -11.98 24.96 -3.37
C LEU A 145 -11.68 26.05 -2.33
N THR A 146 -12.64 26.94 -2.07
CA THR A 146 -12.50 27.96 -1.03
C THR A 146 -12.89 27.40 0.33
N TYR A 147 -12.20 27.81 1.39
CA TYR A 147 -12.59 27.48 2.76
C TYR A 147 -12.62 28.69 3.70
N SER A 148 -13.44 28.60 4.74
CA SER A 148 -13.57 29.59 5.82
C SER A 148 -13.80 28.91 7.17
N PHE A 149 -13.64 29.69 8.25
CA PHE A 149 -14.04 29.29 9.59
C PHE A 149 -15.27 30.07 9.98
N MET A 150 -16.32 29.38 10.41
CA MET A 150 -17.55 30.00 10.87
C MET A 150 -17.27 30.79 12.15
N GLU A 151 -17.63 32.08 12.17
CA GLU A 151 -17.57 32.91 13.39
C GLU A 151 -18.93 32.99 14.11
N LYS A 152 -20.01 32.60 13.41
CA LYS A 152 -21.37 32.48 13.93
C LYS A 152 -22.10 31.36 13.20
N LEU A 153 -23.15 30.81 13.82
CA LEU A 153 -24.00 29.81 13.18
C LEU A 153 -24.61 30.38 11.88
N PRO A 154 -24.41 29.72 10.71
CA PRO A 154 -24.99 30.18 9.45
C PRO A 154 -26.52 30.21 9.51
N SER A 155 -27.14 31.19 8.86
CA SER A 155 -28.58 31.45 8.96
C SER A 155 -29.48 30.35 8.38
N TYR A 156 -28.91 29.39 7.64
CA TYR A 156 -29.64 28.24 7.08
C TYR A 156 -29.69 27.05 8.05
N TYR A 157 -28.99 27.10 9.18
CA TYR A 157 -29.29 26.28 10.33
C TYR A 157 -30.37 26.99 11.14
N LYS A 158 -31.58 26.43 11.14
CA LYS A 158 -32.75 27.00 11.83
C LYS A 158 -33.47 25.90 12.59
N PRO A 159 -34.07 26.21 13.75
CA PRO A 159 -34.94 25.26 14.40
C PRO A 159 -36.14 24.96 13.51
N ASN A 160 -36.71 23.78 13.67
CA ASN A 160 -37.98 23.41 13.06
C ASN A 160 -39.11 24.35 13.54
N ARG A 161 -40.30 24.20 12.94
CA ARG A 161 -41.47 25.07 13.23
C ARG A 161 -41.91 25.06 14.70
N LYS A 162 -41.46 24.10 15.52
CA LYS A 162 -41.71 24.01 16.97
C LYS A 162 -40.60 24.63 17.82
N GLY A 163 -39.61 25.30 17.20
CA GLY A 163 -38.45 25.84 17.90
C GLY A 163 -37.43 24.78 18.31
N GLN A 164 -37.56 23.54 17.85
CA GLN A 164 -36.66 22.43 18.17
C GLN A 164 -35.63 22.28 17.05
N TRP A 165 -34.37 22.08 17.42
CA TRP A 165 -33.32 21.83 16.45
C TRP A 165 -33.30 20.35 16.07
N ASP A 166 -33.18 20.09 14.77
CA ASP A 166 -33.05 18.78 14.13
C ASP A 166 -31.65 18.17 14.32
N ASP A 167 -30.65 19.03 14.54
CA ASP A 167 -29.29 18.69 14.95
C ASP A 167 -28.86 19.57 16.15
N THR A 168 -27.83 19.21 16.91
CA THR A 168 -27.41 20.02 18.06
C THR A 168 -26.49 21.20 17.70
N THR A 169 -26.53 21.66 16.44
CA THR A 169 -25.81 22.86 15.94
C THR A 169 -26.19 24.16 16.65
N SER A 170 -27.33 24.17 17.36
CA SER A 170 -27.75 25.24 18.27
C SER A 170 -26.74 25.59 19.38
N VAL A 171 -25.81 24.70 19.69
CA VAL A 171 -24.73 24.95 20.68
C VAL A 171 -23.43 25.39 19.97
N PHE A 172 -23.53 26.08 18.85
CA PHE A 172 -22.39 26.54 18.05
C PHE A 172 -21.30 27.23 18.89
N LYS A 173 -20.04 26.92 18.57
CA LYS A 173 -18.89 27.72 18.99
C LYS A 173 -17.91 27.89 17.83
N PRO A 174 -17.29 29.08 17.67
CA PRO A 174 -16.19 29.25 16.74
C PRO A 174 -15.04 28.29 17.07
N MET A 175 -14.36 27.81 16.04
CA MET A 175 -13.17 26.98 16.23
C MET A 175 -12.06 27.75 16.95
N THR A 176 -11.40 27.08 17.90
CA THR A 176 -10.19 27.60 18.57
C THR A 176 -9.02 27.67 17.58
N PRO A 177 -7.95 28.45 17.87
CA PRO A 177 -6.76 28.48 17.03
C PRO A 177 -6.18 27.09 16.73
N ALA A 178 -6.07 26.22 17.74
CA ALA A 178 -5.57 24.85 17.58
C ALA A 178 -6.43 24.00 16.62
N GLN A 179 -7.76 24.14 16.69
CA GLN A 179 -8.66 23.47 15.75
C GLN A 179 -8.52 24.01 14.33
N ARG A 180 -8.37 25.33 14.17
CA ARG A 180 -8.12 25.95 12.85
C ARG A 180 -6.80 25.49 12.25
N ASP A 181 -5.75 25.35 13.07
CA ASP A 181 -4.44 24.83 12.64
C ASP A 181 -4.55 23.36 12.20
N ALA A 182 -5.29 22.53 12.94
CA ALA A 182 -5.54 21.15 12.56
C ALA A 182 -6.28 21.03 11.21
N VAL A 183 -7.31 21.87 10.97
CA VAL A 183 -8.00 21.93 9.68
C VAL A 183 -7.03 22.28 8.55
N ARG A 184 -6.18 23.30 8.74
CA ARG A 184 -5.19 23.68 7.71
C ARG A 184 -4.23 22.54 7.38
N LEU A 185 -3.75 21.83 8.39
CA LEU A 185 -2.88 20.67 8.23
C LEU A 185 -3.59 19.51 7.51
N ALA A 186 -4.85 19.23 7.82
CA ALA A 186 -5.64 18.22 7.13
C ALA A 186 -5.89 18.59 5.65
N LEU A 187 -6.26 19.84 5.37
CA LEU A 187 -6.40 20.36 4.01
C LEU A 187 -5.09 20.21 3.22
N GLN A 188 -3.96 20.58 3.81
CA GLN A 188 -2.63 20.38 3.20
C GLN A 188 -2.32 18.90 2.94
N ALA A 189 -2.72 18.00 3.83
CA ALA A 189 -2.51 16.57 3.63
C ALA A 189 -3.27 16.04 2.41
N TRP A 190 -4.50 16.51 2.18
CA TRP A 190 -5.26 16.20 0.97
C TRP A 190 -4.69 16.87 -0.30
N GLU A 191 -4.23 18.13 -0.22
CA GLU A 191 -3.56 18.81 -1.36
C GLU A 191 -2.28 18.09 -1.79
N LYS A 192 -1.50 17.57 -0.84
CA LYS A 192 -0.26 16.86 -1.15
C LYS A 192 -0.46 15.69 -2.10
N VAL A 193 -1.61 15.01 -2.04
CA VAL A 193 -1.85 13.78 -2.80
C VAL A 193 -2.79 13.98 -4.00
N SER A 194 -3.40 15.15 -4.15
CA SER A 194 -4.47 15.40 -5.14
C SER A 194 -4.30 16.70 -5.92
N GLY A 195 -5.03 16.86 -7.02
CA GLY A 195 -5.09 18.10 -7.81
C GLY A 195 -5.94 19.21 -7.17
N ILE A 196 -6.23 19.12 -5.87
CA ILE A 196 -7.01 20.12 -5.14
C ILE A 196 -6.11 21.28 -4.73
N THR A 197 -6.65 22.50 -4.74
CA THR A 197 -6.05 23.68 -4.12
C THR A 197 -7.07 24.35 -3.22
N PHE A 198 -6.79 24.47 -1.93
CA PHE A 198 -7.62 25.13 -0.94
C PHE A 198 -7.24 26.60 -0.79
N LYS A 199 -8.23 27.48 -0.90
CA LYS A 199 -8.06 28.93 -0.77
C LYS A 199 -8.84 29.46 0.42
N ALA A 200 -8.14 29.99 1.43
CA ALA A 200 -8.79 30.67 2.53
C ALA A 200 -9.50 31.95 2.05
N VAL A 201 -10.75 32.17 2.46
CA VAL A 201 -11.54 33.36 2.14
C VAL A 201 -12.33 33.82 3.38
N PRO A 202 -12.81 35.08 3.42
CA PRO A 202 -13.77 35.51 4.43
C PRO A 202 -15.02 34.63 4.44
N ASP A 203 -15.59 34.40 5.62
CA ASP A 203 -16.76 33.53 5.76
C ASP A 203 -18.04 34.18 5.21
N ASP A 204 -18.66 33.52 4.22
CA ASP A 204 -20.00 33.81 3.72
C ASP A 204 -20.66 32.54 3.15
N ASN A 205 -21.90 32.65 2.65
CA ASN A 205 -22.67 31.49 2.17
C ASN A 205 -22.25 30.98 0.76
N SER A 206 -21.28 31.63 0.11
CA SER A 206 -20.72 31.18 -1.17
C SER A 206 -19.51 30.27 -1.01
N VAL A 207 -18.91 30.25 0.18
CA VAL A 207 -17.75 29.42 0.51
C VAL A 207 -18.11 27.94 0.43
N GLN A 208 -17.25 27.16 -0.23
CA GLN A 208 -17.45 25.72 -0.46
C GLN A 208 -17.20 24.86 0.79
N PHE A 209 -16.18 25.17 1.58
CA PHE A 209 -15.87 24.46 2.83
C PHE A 209 -15.98 25.41 4.00
N ARG A 210 -16.90 25.16 4.93
CA ARG A 210 -17.04 25.99 6.12
C ARG A 210 -16.89 25.14 7.35
N PHE A 211 -15.94 25.52 8.20
CA PHE A 211 -15.57 24.75 9.38
C PHE A 211 -16.15 25.38 10.64
N GLY A 212 -16.89 24.60 11.43
CA GLY A 212 -17.50 25.02 12.68
C GLY A 212 -17.37 23.98 13.78
N THR A 213 -17.79 24.34 15.00
CA THR A 213 -17.98 23.35 16.06
C THR A 213 -19.39 23.44 16.61
N ALA A 214 -19.93 22.28 16.96
CA ALA A 214 -21.23 22.13 17.58
C ALA A 214 -21.15 21.00 18.61
N LYS A 215 -22.16 20.90 19.46
CA LYS A 215 -22.30 19.74 20.34
C LYS A 215 -23.10 18.73 19.53
N GLU A 216 -22.72 17.45 19.54
CA GLU A 216 -23.52 16.37 18.93
C GLU A 216 -23.28 15.05 19.68
N PRO A 217 -24.24 14.55 20.48
CA PRO A 217 -24.06 13.30 21.22
C PRO A 217 -23.81 12.11 20.29
N GLY A 218 -22.76 11.34 20.55
CA GLY A 218 -22.46 10.10 19.83
C GLY A 218 -21.59 10.24 18.59
N LEU A 219 -21.23 11.46 18.18
CA LEU A 219 -20.33 11.71 17.05
C LEU A 219 -19.08 12.47 17.50
N SER A 220 -17.92 12.16 16.90
CA SER A 220 -16.68 12.93 17.09
C SER A 220 -16.63 14.11 16.12
N GLY A 221 -17.18 13.95 14.92
CA GLY A 221 -17.32 14.96 13.89
C GLY A 221 -18.39 14.53 12.88
N TRP A 222 -18.73 15.43 11.96
CA TRP A 222 -19.51 15.10 10.77
C TRP A 222 -19.24 16.14 9.68
N ALA A 223 -19.47 15.76 8.43
CA ALA A 223 -19.45 16.65 7.29
C ALA A 223 -20.59 16.35 6.32
N TYR A 224 -20.87 17.32 5.47
CA TYR A 224 -21.85 17.18 4.40
C TYR A 224 -21.13 16.99 3.06
N TYR A 225 -21.56 15.96 2.33
CA TYR A 225 -21.10 15.70 0.98
C TYR A 225 -21.32 16.91 0.05
N PRO A 226 -20.54 17.02 -1.04
CA PRO A 226 -20.69 18.07 -2.06
C PRO A 226 -22.09 18.17 -2.70
N ASP A 227 -22.88 17.09 -2.68
CA ASP A 227 -24.24 17.02 -3.19
C ASP A 227 -25.34 17.28 -2.13
N ALA A 228 -24.97 17.65 -0.90
CA ALA A 228 -25.90 17.96 0.21
C ALA A 228 -26.70 19.28 0.04
N GLY A 229 -26.96 19.68 -1.20
CA GLY A 229 -27.68 20.90 -1.55
C GLY A 229 -26.84 22.17 -1.41
N PRO A 230 -27.39 23.32 -1.84
CA PRO A 230 -26.59 24.50 -2.10
C PRO A 230 -26.08 25.24 -0.85
N LEU A 231 -26.59 24.90 0.33
CA LEU A 231 -26.33 25.64 1.57
C LEU A 231 -25.40 24.91 2.54
N ARG A 232 -25.50 23.58 2.62
CA ARG A 232 -24.75 22.77 3.60
C ARG A 232 -23.59 22.00 2.99
N ARG A 233 -23.51 21.87 1.65
CA ARG A 233 -22.42 21.13 0.98
C ARG A 233 -21.05 21.62 1.48
N GLY A 234 -20.20 20.68 1.91
CA GLY A 234 -18.86 20.98 2.43
C GLY A 234 -18.81 21.66 3.81
N ASP A 235 -19.95 21.89 4.48
CA ASP A 235 -19.92 22.27 5.89
C ASP A 235 -19.37 21.09 6.71
N THR A 236 -18.40 21.38 7.57
CA THR A 236 -17.67 20.38 8.36
C THR A 236 -17.64 20.79 9.82
N TRP A 237 -17.98 19.85 10.69
CA TRP A 237 -18.24 20.10 12.09
C TRP A 237 -17.41 19.20 12.99
N LEU A 238 -16.75 19.81 13.97
CA LEU A 238 -16.16 19.08 15.10
C LEU A 238 -17.10 19.11 16.29
N ASN A 239 -17.27 17.96 16.95
CA ASN A 239 -17.99 17.91 18.21
C ASN A 239 -17.14 18.50 19.33
N HIS A 240 -17.50 19.67 19.84
CA HIS A 240 -16.74 20.31 20.93
C HIS A 240 -17.04 19.69 22.32
N ALA A 241 -17.98 18.74 22.42
CA ALA A 241 -18.15 17.91 23.61
C ALA A 241 -17.16 16.75 23.68
N ASP A 242 -16.60 16.32 22.55
CA ASP A 242 -15.51 15.35 22.52
C ASP A 242 -14.20 16.02 22.98
N ARG A 243 -13.54 15.40 23.96
CA ARG A 243 -12.28 15.88 24.51
C ARG A 243 -11.13 15.75 23.51
N SER A 244 -11.20 14.78 22.60
CA SER A 244 -10.18 14.55 21.57
C SER A 244 -10.02 15.76 20.63
N ASN A 245 -11.11 16.49 20.39
CA ASN A 245 -11.18 17.65 19.50
C ASN A 245 -10.69 18.97 20.11
N ARG A 246 -10.28 18.98 21.39
CA ARG A 246 -9.86 20.23 22.06
C ARG A 246 -8.54 20.77 21.53
N ASN A 247 -7.60 19.88 21.26
CA ASN A 247 -6.27 20.20 20.74
C ASN A 247 -5.84 19.13 19.74
N PRO A 248 -6.45 19.08 18.55
CA PRO A 248 -6.12 18.07 17.54
C PRO A 248 -4.69 18.31 17.02
N LEU A 249 -3.87 17.26 16.99
CA LEU A 249 -2.49 17.29 16.51
C LEU A 249 -2.23 16.04 15.66
N PRO A 250 -1.37 16.07 14.64
CA PRO A 250 -1.00 14.88 13.87
C PRO A 250 -0.69 13.67 14.76
N GLY A 251 -1.30 12.53 14.45
CA GLY A 251 -1.22 11.29 15.22
C GLY A 251 -2.31 11.12 16.28
N SER A 252 -3.06 12.19 16.62
CA SER A 252 -4.14 12.12 17.60
C SER A 252 -5.49 11.77 16.97
N TYR A 253 -6.39 11.19 17.77
CA TYR A 253 -7.75 10.87 17.33
C TYR A 253 -8.53 12.09 16.82
N GLY A 254 -8.44 13.23 17.51
CA GLY A 254 -9.11 14.45 17.04
C GLY A 254 -8.58 14.94 15.69
N PHE A 255 -7.28 14.76 15.38
CA PHE A 255 -6.75 15.13 14.07
C PHE A 255 -7.24 14.18 12.99
N SER A 256 -7.26 12.88 13.28
CA SER A 256 -7.83 11.88 12.38
C SER A 256 -9.31 12.15 12.10
N THR A 257 -10.09 12.61 13.08
CA THR A 257 -11.46 13.07 12.86
C THR A 257 -11.51 14.24 11.88
N VAL A 258 -10.67 15.28 12.05
CA VAL A 258 -10.61 16.39 11.09
C VAL A 258 -10.28 15.90 9.68
N LEU A 259 -9.28 15.01 9.55
CA LEU A 259 -8.86 14.46 8.27
C LEU A 259 -9.97 13.64 7.59
N HIS A 260 -10.68 12.83 8.38
CA HIS A 260 -11.84 12.03 7.98
C HIS A 260 -13.01 12.90 7.49
N GLU A 261 -13.41 13.91 8.26
CA GLU A 261 -14.54 14.76 7.89
C GLU A 261 -14.24 15.61 6.66
N VAL A 262 -12.97 16.02 6.46
CA VAL A 262 -12.56 16.63 5.20
C VAL A 262 -12.70 15.65 4.04
N GLY A 263 -12.40 14.36 4.24
CA GLY A 263 -12.65 13.30 3.25
C GLY A 263 -14.11 13.23 2.79
N HIS A 264 -15.06 13.24 3.72
CA HIS A 264 -16.51 13.32 3.42
C HIS A 264 -16.86 14.60 2.66
N ALA A 265 -16.39 15.76 3.12
CA ALA A 265 -16.63 17.04 2.44
C ALA A 265 -15.98 17.11 1.04
N LEU A 266 -15.02 16.24 0.75
CA LEU A 266 -14.43 16.05 -0.58
C LEU A 266 -15.16 14.98 -1.40
N GLY A 267 -16.09 14.22 -0.82
CA GLY A 267 -16.90 13.22 -1.53
C GLY A 267 -16.46 11.77 -1.34
N LEU A 268 -15.65 11.46 -0.34
CA LEU A 268 -15.29 10.08 0.00
C LEU A 268 -16.27 9.50 1.02
N SER A 269 -16.73 8.27 0.79
CA SER A 269 -17.63 7.54 1.68
C SER A 269 -16.89 6.63 2.65
N HIS A 270 -17.62 6.12 3.65
CA HIS A 270 -17.09 5.05 4.49
C HIS A 270 -16.89 3.77 3.68
N PRO A 271 -15.92 2.91 4.04
CA PRO A 271 -15.62 1.67 3.31
C PRO A 271 -16.64 0.53 3.54
N PHE A 272 -17.74 0.82 4.23
CA PHE A 272 -18.83 -0.10 4.55
C PHE A 272 -20.21 0.47 4.22
N ASP A 273 -20.29 1.63 3.57
CA ASP A 273 -21.56 2.19 3.10
C ASP A 273 -22.13 1.28 1.99
N GLU A 274 -23.47 1.27 1.81
CA GLU A 274 -24.18 0.29 0.97
C GLU A 274 -23.61 0.13 -0.45
N ASP A 275 -23.14 1.23 -1.05
CA ASP A 275 -22.55 1.24 -2.39
C ASP A 275 -20.99 1.21 -2.36
N ALA A 276 -20.37 1.39 -1.17
CA ALA A 276 -18.92 1.38 -0.93
C ALA A 276 -18.53 0.27 0.05
N THR A 277 -18.37 -0.98 -0.40
CA THR A 277 -17.95 -2.08 0.47
C THR A 277 -16.56 -2.61 0.12
N LEU A 278 -15.55 -2.23 0.91
CA LEU A 278 -14.25 -2.89 0.92
C LEU A 278 -14.33 -4.22 1.67
N PRO A 279 -13.44 -5.20 1.41
CA PRO A 279 -13.34 -6.40 2.25
C PRO A 279 -13.10 -6.04 3.72
N LEU A 280 -13.72 -6.76 4.67
CA LEU A 280 -13.64 -6.47 6.12
C LEU A 280 -12.21 -6.26 6.65
N ALA A 281 -11.24 -7.09 6.23
CA ALA A 281 -9.84 -6.96 6.65
C ALA A 281 -9.18 -5.63 6.23
N LYS A 282 -9.80 -4.91 5.28
CA LYS A 282 -9.35 -3.65 4.71
C LYS A 282 -10.21 -2.46 5.16
N GLN A 283 -11.24 -2.68 5.96
CA GLN A 283 -12.09 -1.63 6.53
C GLN A 283 -11.47 -1.03 7.80
N THR A 284 -10.15 -0.82 7.82
CA THR A 284 -9.42 -0.30 8.97
C THR A 284 -8.63 0.96 8.61
N VAL A 285 -8.29 1.76 9.62
CA VAL A 285 -7.47 2.97 9.45
C VAL A 285 -6.02 2.70 8.97
N GLN A 286 -5.61 1.43 8.85
CA GLN A 286 -4.40 1.04 8.13
C GLN A 286 -4.50 1.38 6.63
N TYR A 287 -5.69 1.22 6.05
CA TYR A 287 -5.90 1.32 4.60
C TYR A 287 -6.60 2.62 4.19
N THR A 288 -7.52 3.12 5.01
CA THR A 288 -8.30 4.33 4.72
C THR A 288 -8.67 5.06 6.00
N VAL A 289 -8.46 6.38 6.04
CA VAL A 289 -8.93 7.23 7.14
C VAL A 289 -10.46 7.26 7.23
N MET A 290 -11.17 6.80 6.21
CA MET A 290 -12.63 6.70 6.18
C MET A 290 -13.16 5.50 6.96
N ALA A 291 -12.29 4.58 7.41
CA ALA A 291 -12.69 3.45 8.25
C ALA A 291 -12.99 3.86 9.70
N TYR A 292 -13.78 3.03 10.38
CA TYR A 292 -13.99 3.12 11.84
C TYR A 292 -13.08 2.18 12.61
N ASP A 293 -12.74 1.03 12.03
CA ASP A 293 -11.92 0.05 12.72
C ASP A 293 -10.47 0.50 12.80
N LYS A 294 -9.86 0.19 13.94
CA LYS A 294 -8.51 0.61 14.27
C LYS A 294 -7.49 -0.19 13.47
N HIS A 295 -6.27 0.34 13.39
CA HIS A 295 -5.15 -0.40 12.84
C HIS A 295 -4.95 -1.70 13.63
N PRO A 296 -4.96 -2.89 13.00
CA PRO A 296 -4.98 -4.17 13.70
C PRO A 296 -3.71 -4.41 14.53
N ASN A 297 -2.57 -3.90 14.04
CA ASN A 297 -1.26 -4.13 14.63
C ASN A 297 -0.70 -2.97 15.47
N LEU A 298 -1.50 -1.93 15.76
CA LEU A 298 -1.03 -0.76 16.50
C LEU A 298 -1.90 -0.42 17.72
N PRO A 299 -1.31 0.22 18.75
CA PRO A 299 -2.06 0.74 19.89
C PRO A 299 -3.16 1.70 19.48
N VAL A 300 -4.29 1.63 20.18
CA VAL A 300 -5.51 2.40 19.87
C VAL A 300 -5.38 3.92 19.97
N ASP A 301 -4.35 4.40 20.66
CA ASP A 301 -4.15 5.82 20.96
C ASP A 301 -3.50 6.60 19.81
N TYR A 302 -3.09 5.91 18.74
CA TYR A 302 -2.50 6.54 17.57
C TYR A 302 -3.35 6.35 16.33
N GLN A 303 -3.45 7.40 15.54
CA GLN A 303 -4.25 7.43 14.32
C GLN A 303 -3.41 7.93 13.13
N PRO A 304 -3.83 7.63 11.90
CA PRO A 304 -3.28 8.25 10.70
C PRO A 304 -3.23 9.78 10.78
N HIS A 305 -2.18 10.35 10.20
CA HIS A 305 -2.09 11.80 9.98
C HIS A 305 -1.93 12.20 8.52
N THR A 306 -1.99 11.23 7.60
CA THR A 306 -2.07 11.43 6.15
C THR A 306 -3.28 10.69 5.59
N PRO A 307 -3.78 11.06 4.39
CA PRO A 307 -4.55 10.11 3.59
C PRO A 307 -3.79 8.79 3.48
N MET A 308 -4.48 7.69 3.69
CA MET A 308 -3.92 6.34 3.69
C MET A 308 -3.97 5.71 2.31
N LEU A 309 -3.47 4.48 2.19
CA LEU A 309 -3.19 3.81 0.91
C LEU A 309 -4.37 3.84 -0.08
N TYR A 310 -5.62 3.69 0.36
CA TYR A 310 -6.81 3.70 -0.51
C TYR A 310 -7.48 5.05 -0.63
N ASP A 311 -7.22 5.97 0.31
CA ASP A 311 -7.71 7.35 0.22
C ASP A 311 -7.09 8.09 -0.96
N ILE A 312 -5.78 7.88 -1.18
CA ILE A 312 -5.00 8.55 -2.23
C ILE A 312 -5.56 8.27 -3.63
N PRO A 313 -5.68 7.02 -4.11
CA PRO A 313 -6.23 6.80 -5.44
C PRO A 313 -7.72 7.20 -5.53
N ALA A 314 -8.49 7.10 -4.44
CA ALA A 314 -9.89 7.55 -4.42
C ALA A 314 -10.01 9.07 -4.64
N ILE A 315 -9.23 9.87 -3.91
CA ILE A 315 -9.26 11.33 -4.07
C ILE A 315 -8.67 11.77 -5.42
N GLN A 316 -7.65 11.06 -5.93
CA GLN A 316 -7.08 11.30 -7.24
C GLN A 316 -8.06 11.00 -8.38
N GLN A 317 -8.93 10.00 -8.21
CA GLN A 317 -10.01 9.75 -9.15
C GLN A 317 -10.98 10.94 -9.22
N LEU A 318 -11.26 11.60 -8.10
CA LEU A 318 -12.17 12.75 -8.07
C LEU A 318 -11.52 14.02 -8.63
N TYR A 319 -10.26 14.28 -8.29
CA TYR A 319 -9.64 15.61 -8.45
C TYR A 319 -8.26 15.60 -9.12
N GLY A 320 -7.84 14.47 -9.67
CA GLY A 320 -6.52 14.29 -10.27
C GLY A 320 -5.42 14.16 -9.22
N LYS A 321 -4.21 13.83 -9.66
CA LYS A 321 -3.04 13.71 -8.80
C LYS A 321 -2.22 14.99 -8.72
N ASN A 322 -1.59 15.22 -7.58
CA ASN A 322 -0.59 16.27 -7.45
C ASN A 322 0.71 15.79 -8.09
N HIS A 323 1.31 16.56 -8.98
CA HIS A 323 2.57 16.21 -9.65
C HIS A 323 3.80 16.92 -9.05
N LYS A 324 3.63 17.67 -7.97
CA LYS A 324 4.64 18.58 -7.40
C LYS A 324 5.12 18.19 -6.02
N THR A 325 4.41 17.31 -5.32
CA THR A 325 4.80 16.87 -3.99
C THR A 325 6.06 16.04 -4.07
N GLY A 326 7.11 16.47 -3.36
CA GLY A 326 8.32 15.69 -3.23
C GLY A 326 9.30 15.74 -4.41
N GLN A 327 9.08 16.56 -5.45
CA GLN A 327 9.86 16.61 -6.72
C GLN A 327 11.41 16.62 -6.68
N GLY A 328 12.04 16.77 -5.51
CA GLY A 328 13.49 16.60 -5.36
C GLY A 328 13.78 15.66 -4.20
N ASP A 329 15.02 15.20 -4.11
CA ASP A 329 15.46 14.17 -3.17
C ASP A 329 14.92 14.35 -1.74
N THR A 330 14.05 13.45 -1.32
CA THR A 330 13.37 13.49 -0.03
C THR A 330 13.87 12.38 0.89
N VAL A 331 14.17 12.73 2.14
CA VAL A 331 14.48 11.75 3.19
C VAL A 331 13.30 11.61 4.14
N TYR A 332 12.65 10.46 4.11
CA TYR A 332 11.57 10.07 5.02
C TYR A 332 12.18 9.47 6.29
N GLN A 333 12.06 10.18 7.41
CA GLN A 333 12.59 9.76 8.70
C GLN A 333 11.62 10.09 9.83
N TRP A 334 11.44 9.14 10.75
CA TRP A 334 10.52 9.27 11.88
C TRP A 334 11.25 9.37 13.21
N ARG A 335 10.58 9.93 14.21
CA ARG A 335 11.14 10.01 15.57
C ARG A 335 11.21 8.62 16.18
N ALA A 336 12.36 8.28 16.76
CA ALA A 336 12.50 7.07 17.56
C ALA A 336 11.49 7.05 18.73
N ASN A 337 11.00 5.85 19.07
CA ASN A 337 10.11 5.61 20.22
C ASN A 337 8.76 6.33 20.17
N LYS A 338 8.34 6.79 18.99
CA LYS A 338 7.02 7.34 18.74
C LYS A 338 6.38 6.52 17.62
N PRO A 339 5.14 6.05 17.81
CA PRO A 339 4.42 5.40 16.72
C PRO A 339 3.98 6.47 15.71
N PHE A 340 3.67 6.01 14.51
CA PHE A 340 3.22 6.83 13.39
C PHE A 340 2.49 5.91 12.42
N ILE A 341 1.45 6.43 11.78
CA ILE A 341 0.69 5.72 10.75
C ILE A 341 0.57 6.69 9.57
N GLU A 342 1.16 6.35 8.44
CA GLU A 342 1.12 7.21 7.25
C GLU A 342 1.34 6.47 5.94
N THR A 343 1.00 7.14 4.85
CA THR A 343 1.36 6.73 3.50
C THR A 343 2.28 7.77 2.87
N ILE A 344 3.43 7.33 2.39
CA ILE A 344 4.39 8.13 1.62
C ILE A 344 3.78 8.41 0.24
N TYR A 345 3.77 9.69 -0.13
CA TYR A 345 3.41 10.15 -1.46
C TYR A 345 4.49 11.09 -1.99
N ASP A 346 5.19 10.65 -3.03
CA ASP A 346 6.23 11.39 -3.72
C ASP A 346 6.00 11.33 -5.24
N THR A 347 6.48 12.33 -5.97
CA THR A 347 6.31 12.43 -7.42
C THR A 347 7.61 12.53 -8.22
N GLY A 348 8.76 12.53 -7.56
CA GLY A 348 10.05 12.38 -8.24
C GLY A 348 11.20 12.94 -7.43
N GLY A 349 12.43 12.64 -7.86
CA GLY A 349 13.61 12.86 -7.04
C GLY A 349 14.30 11.52 -6.80
N ILE A 350 15.31 11.50 -5.94
CA ILE A 350 15.90 10.28 -5.42
C ILE A 350 15.63 10.24 -3.92
N ASP A 351 14.70 9.39 -3.53
CA ASP A 351 14.10 9.40 -2.21
C ASP A 351 14.64 8.27 -1.33
N THR A 352 14.66 8.52 -0.02
CA THR A 352 15.22 7.59 0.96
C THR A 352 14.27 7.37 2.13
N VAL A 353 13.90 6.11 2.40
CA VAL A 353 13.36 5.70 3.70
C VAL A 353 14.52 5.47 4.66
N ASN A 354 14.58 6.25 5.74
CA ASN A 354 15.71 6.26 6.67
C ASN A 354 15.27 5.87 8.09
N ALA A 355 15.53 4.62 8.45
CA ALA A 355 15.27 4.05 9.77
C ALA A 355 16.51 4.04 10.69
N ARG A 356 17.59 4.77 10.36
CA ARG A 356 18.87 4.71 11.10
C ARG A 356 18.78 5.01 12.59
N ASN A 357 17.75 5.72 13.03
CA ASN A 357 17.52 6.04 14.45
C ASN A 357 16.62 5.03 15.17
N GLN A 358 16.13 3.99 14.49
CA GLN A 358 15.29 2.93 15.05
C GLN A 358 16.15 1.86 15.72
N GLN A 359 15.65 1.31 16.82
CA GLN A 359 16.37 0.33 17.66
C GLN A 359 15.81 -1.09 17.56
N GLN A 360 14.57 -1.23 17.07
CA GLN A 360 13.98 -2.53 16.78
C GLN A 360 14.31 -2.93 15.36
N ASN A 361 14.21 -4.22 15.09
CA ASN A 361 14.16 -4.75 13.74
C ASN A 361 13.07 -4.02 12.94
N THR A 362 13.44 -3.56 11.77
CA THR A 362 12.57 -2.93 10.81
C THR A 362 12.37 -3.84 9.61
N TRP A 363 11.19 -3.73 9.02
CA TRP A 363 10.94 -4.29 7.71
C TRP A 363 10.59 -3.15 6.76
N ILE A 364 11.50 -2.86 5.84
CA ILE A 364 11.36 -1.79 4.87
C ILE A 364 11.12 -2.40 3.49
N ASN A 365 10.02 -2.00 2.88
CA ASN A 365 9.58 -2.46 1.57
C ASN A 365 9.36 -1.25 0.66
N LEU A 366 10.21 -1.12 -0.37
CA LEU A 366 10.17 0.01 -1.30
C LEU A 366 9.19 -0.19 -2.47
N LYS A 367 8.40 -1.27 -2.50
CA LYS A 367 7.40 -1.50 -3.55
C LYS A 367 6.19 -0.55 -3.35
N PRO A 368 5.73 0.12 -4.41
CA PRO A 368 4.49 0.90 -4.34
C PRO A 368 3.30 0.02 -3.96
N GLY A 369 2.41 0.57 -3.12
CA GLY A 369 1.22 -0.13 -2.66
C GLY A 369 1.42 -1.05 -1.47
N GLN A 370 2.64 -1.12 -0.93
CA GLN A 370 2.99 -2.03 0.14
C GLN A 370 3.31 -1.32 1.45
N PHE A 371 3.26 -2.09 2.54
CA PHE A 371 3.54 -1.62 3.88
C PHE A 371 4.95 -2.01 4.34
N SER A 372 5.49 -1.18 5.22
CA SER A 372 6.70 -1.35 6.00
C SER A 372 6.35 -1.33 7.50
N SER A 373 7.17 -2.01 8.30
CA SER A 373 7.09 -2.05 9.77
C SER A 373 8.29 -1.32 10.34
N ILE A 374 8.10 -0.09 10.83
CA ILE A 374 9.19 0.79 11.25
C ILE A 374 8.88 1.37 12.62
N GLY A 375 9.83 1.16 13.54
CA GLY A 375 9.85 1.81 14.86
C GLY A 375 9.19 0.99 15.96
N GLN A 376 8.86 1.67 17.05
CA GLN A 376 8.37 1.02 18.26
C GLN A 376 7.44 1.89 19.10
N PHE A 377 6.63 1.25 19.93
CA PHE A 377 5.86 1.87 20.99
C PHE A 377 6.06 1.13 22.31
N HIS A 378 6.45 1.85 23.36
CA HIS A 378 6.77 1.25 24.67
C HIS A 378 7.74 0.05 24.58
N ALA A 379 8.78 0.20 23.75
CA ALA A 379 9.78 -0.83 23.45
C ALA A 379 9.24 -2.11 22.77
N GLN A 380 8.00 -2.08 22.25
CA GLN A 380 7.45 -3.13 21.40
C GLN A 380 7.47 -2.68 19.94
N PRO A 381 7.88 -3.56 19.00
CA PRO A 381 7.77 -3.25 17.57
C PRO A 381 6.34 -2.91 17.17
N ILE A 382 6.19 -2.04 16.18
CA ILE A 382 4.92 -1.76 15.51
C ILE A 382 5.01 -2.25 14.07
N TYR A 383 3.88 -2.70 13.52
CA TYR A 383 3.86 -3.39 12.23
C TYR A 383 2.96 -2.70 11.22
N GLU A 384 3.40 -2.73 9.96
CA GLU A 384 2.64 -2.28 8.79
C GLU A 384 2.14 -0.84 8.90
N ASN A 385 2.96 0.03 9.49
CA ASN A 385 2.56 1.38 9.88
C ASN A 385 2.96 2.46 8.86
N VAL A 386 3.77 2.12 7.85
CA VAL A 386 4.11 3.01 6.74
C VAL A 386 3.77 2.34 5.43
N ALA A 387 2.89 2.94 4.63
CA ALA A 387 2.69 2.52 3.24
C ALA A 387 3.46 3.40 2.26
N ILE A 388 3.76 2.89 1.07
CA ILE A 388 4.08 3.71 -0.10
C ILE A 388 2.86 3.75 -1.01
N ALA A 389 2.42 4.94 -1.42
CA ALA A 389 1.25 5.07 -2.28
C ALA A 389 1.45 4.37 -3.64
N PHE A 390 0.36 3.97 -4.29
CA PHE A 390 0.43 3.38 -5.61
C PHE A 390 1.10 4.31 -6.63
N GLY A 391 2.00 3.75 -7.43
CA GLY A 391 2.72 4.48 -8.48
C GLY A 391 3.80 5.45 -7.98
N VAL A 392 4.10 5.47 -6.68
CA VAL A 392 5.22 6.21 -6.09
C VAL A 392 6.45 5.31 -6.08
N ILE A 393 7.59 5.84 -6.53
CA ILE A 393 8.87 5.16 -6.51
C ILE A 393 9.69 5.77 -5.38
N ILE A 394 10.29 4.91 -4.56
CA ILE A 394 11.29 5.31 -3.57
C ILE A 394 12.55 4.49 -3.87
N GLU A 395 13.69 5.16 -4.02
CA GLU A 395 14.89 4.55 -4.55
C GLU A 395 15.75 3.91 -3.45
N HIS A 396 15.74 4.44 -2.23
CA HIS A 396 16.74 4.07 -1.22
C HIS A 396 16.13 3.70 0.13
N ALA A 397 16.79 2.79 0.84
CA ALA A 397 16.46 2.44 2.22
C ALA A 397 17.72 2.34 3.08
N ILE A 398 17.59 2.78 4.34
CA ILE A 398 18.61 2.63 5.37
C ILE A 398 17.93 2.00 6.60
N GLY A 399 18.44 0.85 7.03
CA GLY A 399 18.04 0.17 8.26
C GLY A 399 18.47 0.92 9.53
N GLY A 400 18.09 0.36 10.66
CA GLY A 400 18.36 0.85 12.01
C GLY A 400 19.53 0.14 12.69
N ALA A 401 19.32 -0.20 13.96
CA ALA A 401 20.28 -0.91 14.80
C ALA A 401 19.88 -2.37 15.11
N GLY A 402 18.71 -2.79 14.62
CA GLY A 402 18.18 -4.14 14.78
C GLY A 402 18.59 -5.03 13.61
N ASN A 403 18.13 -6.29 13.61
CA ASN A 403 18.31 -7.16 12.45
C ASN A 403 17.21 -6.83 11.44
N ASP A 404 17.53 -6.02 10.45
CA ASP A 404 16.57 -5.41 9.55
C ASP A 404 16.36 -6.23 8.28
N ILE A 405 15.20 -6.03 7.66
CA ILE A 405 14.90 -6.60 6.35
C ILE A 405 14.55 -5.47 5.40
N LEU A 406 15.39 -5.29 4.40
CA LEU A 406 15.27 -4.23 3.40
C LEU A 406 15.01 -4.87 2.05
N SER A 407 13.94 -4.44 1.40
CA SER A 407 13.72 -4.77 0.00
C SER A 407 13.48 -3.56 -0.88
N GLY A 408 14.14 -3.59 -2.04
CA GLY A 408 13.99 -2.67 -3.14
C GLY A 408 12.68 -2.83 -3.91
N ASN A 409 12.71 -2.45 -5.18
CA ASN A 409 11.57 -2.50 -6.08
C ASN A 409 11.98 -2.97 -7.49
N GLN A 410 11.62 -2.25 -8.55
CA GLN A 410 11.97 -2.63 -9.94
C GLN A 410 12.98 -1.65 -10.55
N THR A 411 13.48 -0.72 -9.74
CA THR A 411 14.40 0.35 -10.13
C THR A 411 15.70 0.18 -9.37
N ASN A 412 16.77 0.84 -9.80
CA ASN A 412 18.06 0.74 -9.13
C ASN A 412 17.98 1.33 -7.72
N ASN A 413 18.16 0.48 -6.71
CA ASN A 413 18.07 0.82 -5.32
C ASN A 413 19.44 0.94 -4.66
N LYS A 414 19.48 1.71 -3.56
CA LYS A 414 20.58 1.71 -2.61
C LYS A 414 20.05 1.27 -1.26
N LEU A 415 20.45 0.08 -0.82
CA LEU A 415 20.01 -0.52 0.43
C LEU A 415 21.20 -0.62 1.39
N ILE A 416 21.05 -0.07 2.60
CA ILE A 416 22.08 -0.10 3.64
C ILE A 416 21.46 -0.73 4.89
N GLY A 417 21.91 -1.92 5.30
CA GLY A 417 21.43 -2.61 6.51
C GLY A 417 21.80 -1.83 7.78
N ALA A 418 23.05 -1.39 7.86
CA ALA A 418 23.66 -0.57 8.90
C ALA A 418 24.23 -1.37 10.09
N TRP A 419 23.48 -1.63 11.16
CA TRP A 419 23.95 -2.47 12.26
C TRP A 419 22.95 -3.58 12.48
N GLY A 420 23.44 -4.77 12.83
CA GLY A 420 22.59 -5.94 12.97
C GLY A 420 22.93 -6.96 11.89
N ALA A 421 22.37 -8.15 12.02
CA ALA A 421 22.44 -9.16 10.97
C ALA A 421 21.28 -8.94 10.00
N ASP A 422 21.55 -8.23 8.92
CA ASP A 422 20.52 -7.68 8.04
C ASP A 422 20.26 -8.58 6.81
N ILE A 423 19.05 -8.46 6.25
CA ILE A 423 18.68 -9.13 5.00
C ILE A 423 18.35 -8.08 3.94
N LEU A 424 19.08 -8.11 2.84
CA LEU A 424 18.95 -7.18 1.73
C LEU A 424 18.47 -7.92 0.47
N ILE A 425 17.37 -7.44 -0.10
CA ILE A 425 16.71 -8.00 -1.27
C ILE A 425 16.57 -6.91 -2.33
N GLY A 426 17.47 -6.89 -3.32
CA GLY A 426 17.48 -5.88 -4.38
C GLY A 426 16.21 -5.92 -5.24
N LEU A 427 15.87 -7.12 -5.75
CA LEU A 427 14.85 -7.40 -6.75
C LEU A 427 15.30 -6.93 -8.15
N GLY A 428 14.44 -6.22 -8.89
CA GLY A 428 14.76 -5.78 -10.25
C GLY A 428 15.50 -4.45 -10.24
N GLY A 429 16.30 -4.18 -11.26
CA GLY A 429 17.22 -3.03 -11.26
C GLY A 429 18.60 -3.43 -10.75
N ASN A 430 19.64 -2.70 -11.14
CA ASN A 430 21.01 -2.99 -10.71
C ASN A 430 21.29 -2.25 -9.41
N ASP A 431 21.25 -2.97 -8.29
CA ASP A 431 21.22 -2.36 -6.97
C ASP A 431 22.61 -2.21 -6.35
N ARG A 432 22.73 -1.29 -5.40
CA ARG A 432 23.90 -1.18 -4.51
C ARG A 432 23.50 -1.59 -3.11
N LEU A 433 24.02 -2.72 -2.66
CA LEU A 433 23.69 -3.36 -1.39
C LEU A 433 24.89 -3.25 -0.44
N THR A 434 24.67 -2.66 0.74
CA THR A 434 25.66 -2.53 1.81
C THR A 434 25.12 -3.20 3.06
N GLY A 435 25.72 -4.29 3.52
CA GLY A 435 25.29 -5.00 4.73
C GLY A 435 25.51 -4.14 5.97
N GLY A 436 26.77 -3.76 6.19
CA GLY A 436 27.20 -2.97 7.35
C GLY A 436 27.82 -3.85 8.43
N ILE A 437 27.47 -3.57 9.69
CA ILE A 437 28.01 -4.28 10.85
C ILE A 437 27.08 -5.43 11.21
N GLY A 438 27.46 -6.66 10.87
CA GLY A 438 26.79 -7.86 11.33
C GLY A 438 26.93 -8.97 10.31
N ALA A 439 26.27 -10.10 10.53
CA ALA A 439 26.32 -11.22 9.59
C ALA A 439 25.18 -11.08 8.59
N ASP A 440 25.45 -10.48 7.44
CA ASP A 440 24.42 -10.01 6.53
C ASP A 440 24.10 -11.03 5.42
N ILE A 441 22.88 -10.97 4.90
CA ILE A 441 22.39 -11.87 3.87
C ILE A 441 21.89 -11.08 2.67
N PHE A 442 22.53 -11.28 1.53
CA PHE A 442 22.11 -10.73 0.24
C PHE A 442 21.32 -11.79 -0.53
N VAL A 443 20.05 -11.54 -0.80
CA VAL A 443 19.12 -12.54 -1.33
C VAL A 443 18.86 -12.32 -2.81
N PHE A 444 19.01 -13.40 -3.59
CA PHE A 444 18.70 -13.45 -5.02
C PHE A 444 17.60 -14.49 -5.27
N GLN A 445 16.50 -14.03 -5.86
CA GLN A 445 15.24 -14.73 -5.93
C GLN A 445 14.98 -15.35 -7.29
N SER A 446 15.38 -14.68 -8.37
CA SER A 446 15.06 -15.12 -9.72
C SER A 446 16.03 -14.59 -10.77
N THR A 447 15.91 -15.12 -11.99
CA THR A 447 16.62 -14.59 -13.16
C THR A 447 16.09 -13.23 -13.65
N LYS A 448 15.06 -12.69 -13.01
CA LYS A 448 14.54 -11.34 -13.27
C LYS A 448 15.13 -10.29 -12.34
N ASP A 449 15.88 -10.72 -11.33
CA ASP A 449 16.60 -9.82 -10.46
C ASP A 449 17.72 -9.13 -11.27
N GLY A 450 18.13 -7.93 -10.86
CA GLY A 450 19.20 -7.24 -11.58
C GLY A 450 20.59 -7.75 -11.22
N ILE A 451 21.59 -7.05 -11.78
CA ILE A 451 23.00 -7.34 -11.54
C ILE A 451 23.45 -6.45 -10.39
N ASP A 452 23.39 -6.98 -9.18
CA ASP A 452 23.60 -6.19 -7.98
C ASP A 452 25.06 -6.06 -7.62
N THR A 453 25.43 -4.93 -7.02
CA THR A 453 26.76 -4.69 -6.46
C THR A 453 26.69 -4.70 -4.94
N ILE A 454 27.35 -5.68 -4.33
CA ILE A 454 27.52 -5.79 -2.88
C ILE A 454 28.82 -5.08 -2.50
N THR A 455 28.71 -4.05 -1.69
CA THR A 455 29.79 -3.05 -1.52
C THR A 455 30.79 -3.38 -0.40
N ASP A 456 30.44 -4.28 0.52
CA ASP A 456 31.19 -4.52 1.77
C ASP A 456 31.26 -5.99 2.20
N PHE A 457 31.05 -6.93 1.27
CA PHE A 457 30.99 -8.37 1.55
C PHE A 457 32.17 -8.87 2.40
N ALA A 458 31.87 -9.31 3.61
CA ALA A 458 32.81 -9.84 4.59
C ALA A 458 32.80 -11.37 4.61
N ARG A 459 33.89 -11.98 4.16
CA ARG A 459 34.03 -13.43 4.12
C ARG A 459 33.94 -14.06 5.52
N GLY A 460 33.14 -15.12 5.64
CA GLY A 460 32.96 -15.88 6.88
C GLY A 460 31.96 -15.24 7.85
N GLN A 461 31.36 -14.13 7.45
CA GLN A 461 30.36 -13.37 8.18
C GLN A 461 29.10 -13.27 7.30
N ASP A 462 29.24 -12.74 6.08
CA ASP A 462 28.11 -12.52 5.18
C ASP A 462 27.83 -13.71 4.25
N ARG A 463 26.63 -13.73 3.68
CA ARG A 463 26.15 -14.80 2.81
C ARG A 463 25.40 -14.28 1.60
N LEU A 464 25.59 -14.97 0.47
CA LEU A 464 24.70 -14.87 -0.69
C LEU A 464 23.65 -15.98 -0.59
N ASN A 465 22.38 -15.63 -0.51
CA ASN A 465 21.29 -16.59 -0.53
C ASN A 465 20.70 -16.70 -1.94
N VAL A 466 21.09 -17.76 -2.65
CA VAL A 466 20.69 -18.06 -4.03
C VAL A 466 19.68 -19.22 -4.12
N SER A 467 19.15 -19.67 -2.99
CA SER A 467 18.27 -20.85 -2.94
C SER A 467 17.04 -20.70 -3.84
N ARG A 468 16.45 -19.50 -3.88
CA ARG A 468 15.32 -19.19 -4.74
C ARG A 468 15.70 -18.99 -6.19
N LEU A 469 16.80 -18.29 -6.48
CA LEU A 469 17.35 -18.20 -7.83
C LEU A 469 17.52 -19.60 -8.45
N LEU A 470 18.17 -20.52 -7.72
CA LEU A 470 18.36 -21.90 -8.16
C LEU A 470 17.04 -22.65 -8.39
N LYS A 471 16.07 -22.50 -7.48
CA LYS A 471 14.73 -23.07 -7.66
C LYS A 471 14.00 -22.48 -8.86
N SER A 472 14.15 -21.18 -9.12
CA SER A 472 13.50 -20.47 -10.24
C SER A 472 13.95 -21.00 -11.61
N VAL A 473 15.17 -21.53 -11.70
CA VAL A 473 15.71 -22.17 -12.90
C VAL A 473 15.53 -23.69 -12.92
N GLY A 474 14.91 -24.27 -11.89
CA GLY A 474 14.66 -25.71 -11.80
C GLY A 474 15.88 -26.55 -11.43
N TYR A 475 16.89 -25.95 -10.78
CA TYR A 475 18.07 -26.69 -10.33
C TYR A 475 17.72 -27.62 -9.16
N VAL A 476 18.15 -28.88 -9.25
CA VAL A 476 17.89 -29.95 -8.25
C VAL A 476 19.17 -30.65 -7.77
N GLY A 477 20.34 -30.17 -8.19
CA GLY A 477 21.62 -30.74 -7.78
C GLY A 477 22.01 -30.34 -6.35
N ALA A 478 23.11 -30.92 -5.87
CA ALA A 478 23.59 -30.72 -4.50
C ALA A 478 24.63 -29.59 -4.37
N ASP A 479 25.40 -29.34 -5.42
CA ASP A 479 26.46 -28.33 -5.43
C ASP A 479 26.45 -27.57 -6.77
N PRO A 480 25.82 -26.38 -6.83
CA PRO A 480 25.69 -25.61 -8.06
C PRO A 480 27.03 -25.11 -8.62
N PHE A 481 28.08 -25.01 -7.80
CA PHE A 481 29.42 -24.65 -8.29
C PHE A 481 30.11 -25.82 -8.97
N LEU A 482 30.00 -27.03 -8.40
CA LEU A 482 30.53 -28.26 -9.01
C LEU A 482 29.76 -28.63 -10.29
N ASP A 483 28.45 -28.39 -10.30
CA ASP A 483 27.59 -28.63 -11.47
C ASP A 483 27.73 -27.54 -12.56
N GLY A 484 28.40 -26.42 -12.24
CA GLY A 484 28.64 -25.31 -13.15
C GLY A 484 27.47 -24.36 -13.34
N VAL A 485 26.42 -24.53 -12.54
CA VAL A 485 25.25 -23.65 -12.52
C VAL A 485 25.59 -22.31 -11.87
N LEU A 486 26.56 -22.27 -10.96
CA LEU A 486 27.13 -21.04 -10.43
C LEU A 486 28.63 -20.98 -10.72
N THR A 487 29.08 -19.80 -11.11
CA THR A 487 30.49 -19.51 -11.32
C THR A 487 30.87 -18.20 -10.64
N ALA A 488 32.14 -18.07 -10.27
CA ALA A 488 32.69 -16.84 -9.70
C ALA A 488 34.04 -16.53 -10.35
N THR A 489 34.19 -15.33 -10.89
CA THR A 489 35.38 -14.90 -11.63
C THR A 489 35.87 -13.55 -11.13
N ILE A 490 37.18 -13.33 -11.15
CA ILE A 490 37.74 -12.01 -10.82
C ILE A 490 37.75 -11.16 -12.08
N SER A 491 37.14 -9.99 -12.02
CA SER A 491 37.16 -8.99 -13.08
C SER A 491 37.39 -7.61 -12.49
N GLN A 492 38.46 -6.93 -12.94
CA GLN A 492 38.78 -5.55 -12.53
C GLN A 492 38.86 -5.31 -11.01
N GLY A 493 39.33 -6.31 -10.24
CA GLY A 493 39.44 -6.20 -8.78
C GLY A 493 38.16 -6.57 -8.01
N ASN A 494 37.09 -6.95 -8.71
CA ASN A 494 35.84 -7.44 -8.13
C ASN A 494 35.68 -8.95 -8.37
N THR A 495 34.79 -9.58 -7.60
CA THR A 495 34.31 -10.94 -7.91
C THR A 495 32.94 -10.83 -8.57
N VAL A 496 32.84 -11.32 -9.80
CA VAL A 496 31.57 -11.44 -10.53
C VAL A 496 31.04 -12.85 -10.33
N VAL A 497 29.86 -12.96 -9.73
CA VAL A 497 29.13 -14.22 -9.56
C VAL A 497 28.05 -14.30 -10.64
N SER A 498 28.08 -15.40 -11.37
CA SER A 498 27.20 -15.65 -12.51
C SER A 498 26.44 -16.95 -12.33
N PHE A 499 25.24 -17.01 -12.90
CA PHE A 499 24.47 -18.23 -13.02
C PHE A 499 24.47 -18.71 -14.48
N ASP A 500 24.51 -20.02 -14.67
CA ASP A 500 24.41 -20.68 -15.96
C ASP A 500 23.22 -21.65 -15.91
N ARG A 501 22.26 -21.47 -16.82
CA ARG A 501 20.97 -22.18 -16.77
C ARG A 501 21.09 -23.66 -17.16
N ASP A 502 22.03 -24.01 -18.02
CA ASP A 502 22.26 -25.40 -18.47
C ASP A 502 23.63 -25.96 -18.06
N GLY A 503 24.41 -25.17 -17.30
CA GLY A 503 25.64 -25.59 -16.64
C GLY A 503 26.79 -25.84 -17.63
N PHE A 504 27.91 -26.40 -17.16
CA PHE A 504 29.16 -26.53 -17.95
C PHE A 504 29.04 -27.23 -19.32
N ARG A 505 27.95 -27.96 -19.58
CA ARG A 505 27.72 -28.75 -20.80
C ARG A 505 26.64 -28.16 -21.71
N GLY A 506 26.13 -26.99 -21.33
CA GLY A 506 25.09 -26.24 -22.00
C GLY A 506 25.57 -25.37 -23.16
N VAL A 507 24.61 -24.76 -23.86
CA VAL A 507 24.86 -23.74 -24.90
C VAL A 507 24.48 -22.33 -24.44
N ALA A 508 23.85 -22.17 -23.26
CA ALA A 508 23.58 -20.85 -22.73
C ALA A 508 24.85 -20.25 -22.11
N ASP A 509 25.00 -18.93 -22.25
CA ASP A 509 26.09 -18.21 -21.59
C ASP A 509 25.75 -17.99 -20.11
N ALA A 510 26.77 -18.05 -19.25
CA ALA A 510 26.65 -17.66 -17.86
C ALA A 510 26.33 -16.16 -17.75
N VAL A 511 25.28 -15.82 -16.99
CA VAL A 511 24.79 -14.44 -16.80
C VAL A 511 25.15 -13.96 -15.39
N PRO A 512 25.80 -12.81 -15.23
CA PRO A 512 26.08 -12.23 -13.93
C PRO A 512 24.79 -11.88 -13.20
N PHE A 513 24.76 -12.08 -11.88
CA PHE A 513 23.68 -11.60 -11.01
C PHE A 513 24.21 -10.82 -9.79
N ALA A 514 25.48 -11.03 -9.41
CA ALA A 514 26.08 -10.30 -8.31
C ALA A 514 27.54 -9.91 -8.60
N ILE A 515 27.93 -8.74 -8.12
CA ILE A 515 29.29 -8.21 -8.13
C ILE A 515 29.67 -7.95 -6.67
N LEU A 516 30.68 -8.66 -6.17
CA LEU A 516 31.28 -8.38 -4.87
C LEU A 516 32.40 -7.35 -5.08
N GLU A 517 32.12 -6.10 -4.70
CA GLU A 517 33.01 -4.95 -4.89
C GLU A 517 34.29 -5.12 -4.07
N ASN A 518 35.45 -4.90 -4.71
CA ASN A 518 36.77 -5.01 -4.08
C ASN A 518 37.06 -6.36 -3.39
N PHE A 519 36.36 -7.42 -3.78
CA PHE A 519 36.54 -8.77 -3.24
C PHE A 519 37.20 -9.68 -4.29
N THR A 520 38.37 -10.25 -4.00
CA THR A 520 39.10 -11.11 -4.95
C THR A 520 39.42 -12.52 -4.41
N ASN A 521 38.96 -12.86 -3.21
CA ASN A 521 39.32 -14.12 -2.56
C ASN A 521 38.37 -15.28 -2.92
N LEU A 522 38.50 -15.79 -4.15
CA LEU A 522 37.60 -16.82 -4.71
C LEU A 522 37.68 -18.20 -4.06
N GLN A 523 38.80 -18.56 -3.43
CA GLN A 523 39.10 -19.95 -3.03
C GLN A 523 38.08 -20.57 -2.04
N LYS A 524 37.15 -19.79 -1.46
CA LYS A 524 36.20 -20.26 -0.44
C LYS A 524 34.82 -19.61 -0.51
N LEU A 525 34.32 -19.31 -1.71
CA LEU A 525 32.87 -19.32 -1.92
C LEU A 525 32.42 -20.78 -1.83
N SER A 526 32.35 -21.31 -0.61
CA SER A 526 32.02 -22.70 -0.31
C SER A 526 30.74 -22.76 0.52
N HIS A 527 29.92 -23.78 0.25
CA HIS A 527 28.69 -24.11 0.96
C HIS A 527 28.80 -23.99 2.48
N ALA A 528 27.76 -23.41 3.10
CA ALA A 528 27.45 -23.55 4.52
C ALA A 528 25.97 -23.91 4.67
#